data_AF-A0A920QJI4-F1
#
_entry.id   AF-A0A920QJI4-F1
#
_cell.length_a   1.000
_cell.length_b   1.000
_cell.length_c   1.000
_cell.angle_alpha   90.00
_cell.angle_beta   90.00
_cell.angle_gamma   90.00
#
_symmetry.space_group_name_H-M   'P 1'
#
loop_
_entity.id
_entity.type
_entity.pdbx_description
1 polymer ?
#
loop_
_entity_poly.entity_id
_entity_poly.type
_entity_poly.pdbx_seq_one_letter_code
_entity_poly.pdbx_strand_id
1 'polypeptide(L)' 'MGVLILPVSFGLISIAPRYTTSAIVSLVMLLEMVIGPFWVWIAIGERPSITMILGAFLVITVISFHTIRTQFYLKE' A
#
# COMPACT_ATOMS: atom_id res chain seq x y z
N MET A 1 -22.91 8.19 -2.35
CA MET A 1 -21.96 8.01 -1.23
C MET A 1 -20.49 8.01 -1.65
N GLY A 2 -20.10 8.73 -2.72
CA GLY A 2 -18.70 8.80 -3.18
C GLY A 2 -18.21 10.21 -3.53
N VAL A 3 -19.08 11.22 -3.39
CA VAL A 3 -18.79 12.59 -3.84
C VAL A 3 -17.71 13.26 -2.99
N LEU A 4 -17.53 12.85 -1.74
CA LEU A 4 -16.45 13.34 -0.88
C LEU A 4 -15.20 12.45 -0.91
N ILE A 5 -15.39 11.13 -0.92
CA ILE A 5 -14.30 10.16 -0.90
C ILE A 5 -13.43 10.25 -2.16
N LEU A 6 -14.04 10.29 -3.35
CA LEU A 6 -13.30 10.31 -4.60
C LEU A 6 -12.37 11.53 -4.75
N PRO A 7 -12.85 12.79 -4.62
CA PRO A 7 -11.97 13.94 -4.79
C PRO A 7 -10.91 14.05 -3.69
N VAL A 8 -11.21 13.62 -2.46
CA VAL A 8 -10.24 13.62 -1.36
C VAL A 8 -9.14 12.58 -1.60
N SER A 9 -9.50 11.34 -1.93
CA SER A 9 -8.54 10.28 -2.22
C SER A 9 -7.65 10.63 -3.42
N PHE A 10 -8.23 11.12 -4.51
CA PHE A 10 -7.46 11.56 -5.68
C PHE A 10 -6.56 12.76 -5.39
N GLY A 11 -7.03 13.71 -4.57
CA GLY A 11 -6.22 14.84 -4.13
C GLY A 11 -4.99 14.38 -3.33
N LEU A 12 -5.17 13.48 -2.38
CA LEU A 12 -4.09 12.92 -1.56
C LEU A 12 -3.08 12.14 -2.40
N ILE A 13 -3.55 11.25 -3.29
CA ILE A 13 -2.67 10.48 -4.19
C ILE A 13 -1.90 11.39 -5.14
N SER A 14 -2.51 12.47 -5.65
CA SER A 14 -1.83 13.41 -6.55
C SER A 14 -0.73 14.22 -5.84
N ILE A 15 -0.87 14.40 -4.52
CA ILE A 15 0.07 15.16 -3.70
C ILE A 15 1.19 14.26 -3.15
N ALA A 16 0.93 12.98 -2.91
CA ALA A 16 1.88 12.02 -2.32
C ALA A 16 3.26 11.96 -3.01
N PRO A 17 3.39 12.00 -4.36
CA PRO A 17 4.68 11.99 -5.04
C PRO A 17 5.56 13.21 -4.76
N ARG A 18 4.98 14.30 -4.24
CA ARG A 18 5.74 15.52 -3.86
C ARG A 18 6.45 15.37 -2.53
N TYR A 19 5.97 14.49 -1.66
CA TYR A 19 6.50 14.30 -0.30
C TYR A 19 7.33 13.03 -0.16
N THR A 20 7.31 12.16 -1.16
CA THR A 20 7.94 10.85 -1.11
C THR A 20 8.30 10.39 -2.52
N THR A 21 9.35 9.59 -2.67
CA THR A 21 9.76 9.02 -3.97
C THR A 21 8.62 8.26 -4.65
N SER A 22 8.51 8.44 -5.98
CA SER A 22 7.51 7.78 -6.83
C SER A 22 7.42 6.26 -6.63
N ALA A 23 8.55 5.61 -6.32
CA ALA A 23 8.61 4.19 -5.98
C ALA A 23 7.73 3.82 -4.77
N ILE A 24 7.79 4.59 -3.68
CA ILE A 24 7.02 4.29 -2.46
C ILE A 24 5.53 4.53 -2.70
N VAL A 25 5.16 5.56 -3.47
CA VAL A 25 3.76 5.80 -3.84
C VAL A 25 3.19 4.60 -4.61
N SER A 26 3.94 4.06 -5.57
CA SER A 26 3.55 2.84 -6.30
C SER A 26 3.41 1.63 -5.37
N LEU A 27 4.32 1.46 -4.41
CA LEU A 27 4.22 0.40 -3.40
C LEU A 27 2.98 0.53 -2.50
N VAL A 28 2.62 1.75 -2.11
CA VAL A 28 1.41 2.02 -1.33
C VAL A 28 0.13 1.68 -2.14
N MET A 29 0.11 2.01 -3.44
CA MET A 29 -1.00 1.63 -4.33
C MET A 29 -1.12 0.10 -4.47
N LEU A 30 0.00 -0.62 -4.52
CA LEU A 30 0.01 -2.10 -4.50
C LEU A 30 -0.46 -2.66 -3.15
N LEU A 31 -0.11 -1.99 -2.04
CA LEU A 31 -0.54 -2.38 -0.70
C LEU A 31 -2.05 -2.21 -0.51
N GLU A 32 -2.65 -1.18 -1.12
CA GLU A 32 -4.11 -0.96 -1.08
C GLU A 32 -4.88 -2.18 -1.63
N MET A 33 -4.40 -2.79 -2.72
CA MET A 33 -4.99 -4.02 -3.27
C MET A 33 -4.93 -5.21 -2.31
N VAL A 34 -4.03 -5.21 -1.33
CA VAL A 34 -3.97 -6.24 -0.28
C VAL A 34 -4.87 -5.87 0.90
N ILE A 35 -4.85 -4.59 1.31
CA ILE A 35 -5.63 -4.08 2.45
C ILE A 35 -7.13 -4.13 2.17
N GLY A 36 -7.57 -3.87 0.93
CA GLY A 36 -8.98 -3.91 0.53
C GLY A 36 -9.65 -5.25 0.85
N PRO A 37 -9.17 -6.37 0.29
CA PRO A 37 -9.74 -7.68 0.60
C PRO A 37 -9.47 -8.11 2.05
N PHE A 38 -8.40 -7.62 2.72
CA PHE A 38 -8.21 -7.87 4.15
C PHE A 38 -9.32 -7.23 5.01
N TRP A 39 -9.74 -6.01 4.67
CA TRP A 39 -10.89 -5.36 5.30
C TRP A 39 -12.20 -6.09 5.03
N VAL A 40 -12.39 -6.61 3.81
CA VAL A 40 -13.55 -7.43 3.42
C VAL A 40 -13.58 -8.73 4.25
N TRP A 41 -12.43 -9.39 4.46
CA TRP A 41 -12.37 -10.58 5.31
C TRP A 41 -12.86 -10.29 6.72
N ILE A 42 -12.38 -9.20 7.35
CA ILE A 42 -12.82 -8.83 8.71
C ILE A 42 -14.32 -8.51 8.74
N ALA A 43 -14.84 -7.84 7.71
CA ALA A 43 -16.23 -7.39 7.68
C ALA A 43 -17.25 -8.50 7.34
N ILE A 44 -16.88 -9.45 6.46
CA ILE A 44 -17.79 -10.46 5.88
C ILE A 44 -17.45 -11.89 6.37
N GLY A 45 -16.27 -12.10 6.95
CA GLY A 45 -15.88 -13.39 7.56
C GLY A 45 -15.45 -14.47 6.57
N GLU A 46 -15.23 -14.14 5.30
CA GLU A 46 -14.77 -15.09 4.27
C GLU A 46 -13.34 -15.55 4.51
N ARG A 47 -13.10 -16.87 4.51
CA ARG A 47 -11.77 -17.42 4.81
C ARG A 47 -10.71 -16.89 3.83
N PRO A 48 -9.57 -16.40 4.32
CA PRO A 48 -8.54 -15.81 3.48
C PRO A 48 -7.93 -16.90 2.60
N SER A 49 -7.84 -16.66 1.31
CA SER A 49 -7.18 -17.59 0.40
C SER A 49 -5.65 -17.51 0.55
N ILE A 50 -4.97 -18.62 0.32
CA ILE A 50 -3.50 -18.74 0.34
C ILE A 50 -2.81 -17.72 -0.57
N THR A 51 -3.41 -17.39 -1.71
CA THR A 51 -2.91 -16.35 -2.64
C THR A 51 -2.86 -14.96 -1.99
N MET A 52 -3.78 -14.67 -1.08
CA MET A 52 -3.87 -13.37 -0.43
C MET A 52 -2.78 -13.19 0.64
N ILE A 53 -2.49 -14.27 1.38
CA ILE A 53 -1.40 -14.33 2.36
C ILE A 53 -0.05 -14.18 1.64
N LEU A 54 0.13 -14.85 0.51
CA LEU A 54 1.34 -14.73 -0.31
C LEU A 54 1.53 -13.31 -0.86
N GLY A 55 0.45 -12.66 -1.32
CA GLY A 55 0.49 -11.27 -1.76
C GLY A 55 0.91 -10.31 -0.64
N ALA A 56 0.33 -10.46 0.56
CA ALA A 56 0.69 -9.64 1.72
C ALA A 56 2.16 -9.81 2.11
N PHE A 57 2.65 -11.05 2.14
CA PHE A 57 4.05 -11.36 2.44
C PHE A 57 5.02 -10.72 1.44
N LEU A 58 4.68 -10.76 0.14
CA LEU A 58 5.48 -10.15 -0.91
C LEU A 58 5.56 -8.63 -0.75
N VAL A 59 4.44 -7.95 -0.52
CA VAL A 59 4.41 -6.49 -0.35
C VAL A 59 5.23 -6.07 0.88
N ILE A 60 5.07 -6.75 2.02
CA ILE A 60 5.85 -6.46 3.24
C ILE A 60 7.36 -6.65 2.99
N THR A 61 7.74 -7.69 2.26
CA THR A 61 9.14 -7.96 1.91
C THR A 61 9.71 -6.84 1.04
N VAL A 62 8.97 -6.41 0.01
CA VAL A 62 9.41 -5.34 -0.90
C VAL A 62 9.53 -4.01 -0.16
N ILE A 63 8.56 -3.65 0.69
CA ILE A 63 8.61 -2.41 1.50
C ILE A 63 9.79 -2.46 2.47
N SER A 64 10.00 -3.57 3.17
CA SER A 64 11.11 -3.73 4.11
C SER A 64 12.46 -3.58 3.41
N PHE A 65 12.61 -4.24 2.26
CA PHE A 65 13.83 -4.12 1.46
C PHE A 65 14.05 -2.70 0.93
N HIS A 66 13.00 -2.06 0.43
CA HIS A 66 13.07 -0.68 -0.06
C HIS A 66 13.42 0.30 1.06
N THR A 67 12.79 0.21 2.22
CA THR A 67 13.08 1.04 3.39
C THR A 67 14.52 0.87 3.86
N ILE A 68 15.03 -0.37 3.92
CA ILE A 68 16.42 -0.64 4.30
C ILE A 68 17.38 0.00 3.28
N ARG A 69 17.14 -0.20 1.98
CA ARG A 69 17.98 0.36 0.91
C ARG A 69 17.98 1.89 0.92
N THR A 70 16.83 2.52 1.11
CA THR A 70 16.68 3.97 1.08
C THR A 70 17.23 4.64 2.35
N GLN A 71 17.08 4.03 3.53
CA GLN A 71 17.62 4.57 4.78
C GLN A 71 19.15 4.41 4.91
N PHE A 72 19.74 3.38 4.32
CA PHE A 72 21.19 3.21 4.35
C PHE A 72 21.96 4.19 3.43
N TYR A 73 21.32 4.70 2.37
CA TYR A 73 21.98 5.56 1.37
C TYR A 73 22.04 7.05 1.75
N LEU A 74 21.28 7.48 2.75
CA LEU A 74 21.26 8.87 3.25
C LEU A 74 22.14 9.05 4.51
N LYS A 75 22.91 8.02 4.88
CA LYS A 75 23.80 8.03 6.04
C LYS A 75 25.29 8.08 5.69
N GLU A 76 25.62 8.34 4.42
CA GLU A 76 26.97 8.68 3.95
C GLU A 76 27.03 10.14 3.48
#